data_AF-A0A925QK58-F1
#
_entry.id   AF-A0A925QK58-F1
#
_cell.length_a   1.000
_cell.length_b   1.000
_cell.length_c   1.000
_cell.angle_alpha   90.00
_cell.angle_beta   90.00
_cell.angle_gamma   90.00
#
_symmetry.space_group_name_H-M   'P 1'
#
loop_
_entity.id
_entity.type
_entity.pdbx_description
1 polymer ?
#
loop_
_entity_poly.entity_id
_entity_poly.type
_entity_poly.pdbx_seq_one_letter_code
_entity_poly.pdbx_strand_id
1 'polypeptide(L)' 'SRFNCYNNPIFKREVCGGDFSATFKRSAWGMNYGLENGLPDDVRLVVQAEAIRQ' A
#
# COMPACT_ATOMS: atom_id res chain seq x y z
N SER A 1 -5.70 4.63 7.89
CA SER A 1 -6.40 5.38 6.84
C SER A 1 -6.31 6.84 7.18
N ARG A 2 -5.29 7.50 6.65
CA ARG A 2 -5.05 8.93 6.79
C ARG A 2 -4.65 9.38 5.39
N PHE A 3 -5.35 10.36 4.85
CA PHE A 3 -5.03 10.99 3.58
C PHE A 3 -5.08 12.49 3.79
N ASN A 4 -4.06 13.20 3.35
CA ASN A 4 -4.01 14.65 3.44
C ASN A 4 -3.19 15.25 2.31
N CYS A 5 -3.44 16.52 2.02
CA CYS A 5 -2.65 17.33 1.11
C CYS A 5 -2.02 18.50 1.86
N TYR A 6 -0.79 18.87 1.50
CA TYR A 6 -0.08 20.00 2.09
C TYR A 6 0.87 20.65 1.08
N ASN A 7 1.18 21.94 1.27
CA ASN A 7 2.20 22.61 0.48
C ASN A 7 3.58 22.19 0.99
N ASN A 8 4.33 21.46 0.16
CA ASN A 8 5.65 20.97 0.53
C ASN A 8 6.69 22.10 0.38
N PRO A 9 7.50 22.38 1.41
CA PRO A 9 8.45 23.50 1.38
C PRO A 9 9.63 23.29 0.42
N ILE A 10 9.98 22.04 0.09
CA ILE A 10 11.07 21.70 -0.83
C ILE A 10 10.60 21.84 -2.27
N PHE A 11 9.46 21.21 -2.61
CA PHE A 11 8.95 21.21 -3.98
C PHE A 11 8.18 22.49 -4.33
N LYS A 12 7.79 23.30 -3.33
CA LYS A 12 6.96 24.50 -3.49
C LYS A 12 5.64 24.22 -4.22
N ARG A 13 5.11 23.02 -4.02
CA ARG A 13 3.92 22.48 -4.68
C ARG A 13 3.10 21.69 -3.68
N GLU A 14 1.83 21.52 -4.00
CA GLU A 14 0.94 20.64 -3.26
C GLU A 14 1.40 19.18 -3.40
N VAL A 15 1.57 18.52 -2.26
CA VAL A 15 1.84 17.09 -2.16
C VAL A 15 0.67 16.47 -1.40
N CYS A 16 0.09 15.41 -1.97
CA CYS A 16 -0.97 14.64 -1.35
C CYS A 16 -0.46 13.24 -1.06
N GLY A 17 -0.79 12.69 0.10
CA GLY A 17 -0.34 11.36 0.47
C GLY A 17 -1.15 10.75 1.59
N GLY A 18 -0.90 9.46 1.83
CA GLY A 18 -1.61 8.75 2.86
C GLY A 18 -1.19 7.30 3.08
N ASP A 19 -1.83 6.70 4.08
CA ASP A 19 -1.68 5.30 4.46
C ASP A 19 -2.84 4.46 3.89
N PHE A 20 -2.49 3.47 3.09
CA PHE A 20 -3.40 2.55 2.43
C PHE A 20 -3.13 1.12 2.88
N SER A 21 -4.18 0.30 2.92
CA SER A 21 -4.04 -1.12 3.22
C SER A 21 -5.03 -1.94 2.42
N ALA A 22 -4.60 -3.13 1.99
CA ALA A 22 -5.44 -4.12 1.34
C ALA A 22 -5.07 -5.51 1.85
N THR A 23 -6.02 -6.43 1.87
CA THR A 23 -5.74 -7.84 2.11
C THR A 23 -6.09 -8.62 0.85
N PHE A 24 -5.17 -9.47 0.39
CA PHE A 24 -5.37 -10.28 -0.80
C PHE A 24 -4.88 -11.71 -0.60
N LYS A 25 -5.42 -12.64 -1.39
CA LYS A 25 -5.00 -14.05 -1.41
C LYS A 25 -3.77 -14.21 -2.29
N ARG A 26 -2.61 -14.51 -1.73
CA ARG A 26 -1.37 -14.65 -2.52
C ARG A 26 -1.44 -15.76 -3.58
N SER A 27 -2.29 -16.77 -3.36
CA SER A 27 -2.59 -17.83 -4.32
C SER A 27 -3.15 -17.32 -5.66
N ALA A 28 -3.90 -16.22 -5.66
CA ALA A 28 -4.44 -15.62 -6.89
C ALA A 28 -3.35 -15.07 -7.83
N TRP A 29 -2.12 -14.93 -7.34
CA TRP A 29 -0.93 -14.55 -8.12
C TRP A 29 0.09 -15.70 -8.24
N GLY A 30 -0.35 -16.95 -8.03
CA GLY A 30 0.49 -18.13 -8.16
C GLY A 30 1.47 -18.38 -7.01
N MET A 31 1.41 -17.58 -5.93
CA MET A 31 2.27 -17.75 -4.77
C MET A 31 1.72 -18.85 -3.86
N ASN A 32 1.85 -20.12 -4.26
CA ASN A 32 1.21 -21.25 -3.58
C ASN A 32 2.08 -21.95 -2.52
N TYR A 33 3.35 -21.56 -2.34
CA TYR A 33 4.27 -22.25 -1.44
C TYR A 33 3.71 -22.37 -0.01
N GLY A 34 3.69 -23.59 0.52
CA GLY A 34 3.35 -23.88 1.91
C GLY A 34 1.87 -23.73 2.30
N LEU A 35 0.96 -23.46 1.35
CA LEU A 35 -0.48 -23.37 1.62
C LEU A 35 -1.03 -24.68 2.23
N GLU A 36 -0.65 -25.82 1.65
CA GLU A 36 -1.02 -27.15 2.15
C GLU A 36 -0.38 -27.47 3.51
N ASN A 37 0.71 -26.77 3.85
CA ASN A 37 1.40 -26.88 5.14
C ASN A 37 0.88 -25.90 6.19
N GLY A 38 -0.23 -25.20 5.90
CA GLY A 38 -0.90 -24.29 6.85
C GLY A 38 -0.39 -22.85 6.85
N LEU A 39 0.51 -22.46 5.92
CA LEU A 39 0.87 -21.04 5.76
C LEU A 39 -0.35 -20.26 5.26
N PRO A 40 -0.72 -19.14 5.91
CA PRO A 40 -1.88 -18.35 5.50
C PRO A 40 -1.81 -17.90 4.03
N ASP A 41 -2.97 -17.88 3.39
CA ASP A 41 -3.13 -17.34 2.03
C ASP A 41 -3.37 -15.82 2.04
N ASP A 42 -3.95 -15.29 3.13
CA ASP A 42 -4.20 -13.86 3.26
C ASP A 42 -2.90 -13.09 3.54
N VAL A 43 -2.58 -12.16 2.66
CA VAL A 43 -1.48 -11.20 2.81
C VAL A 43 -2.08 -9.81 3.02
N ARG A 44 -1.74 -9.19 4.14
CA ARG A 44 -2.06 -7.79 4.41
C ARG A 44 -0.95 -6.89 3.86
N LEU A 45 -1.27 -6.16 2.81
CA LEU A 45 -0.43 -5.11 2.24
C LEU A 45 -0.69 -3.80 2.96
N VAL A 46 0.38 -3.10 3.35
CA VAL A 46 0.34 -1.76 3.94
C VAL A 46 1.27 -0.88 3.11
N VAL A 47 0.74 0.19 2.53
CA VAL A 47 1.47 1.09 1.63
C VAL A 47 1.29 2.52 2.12
N GLN A 48 2.40 3.24 2.22
CA GLN A 48 2.38 4.69 2.35
C GLN A 48 2.84 5.29 1.02
N ALA A 49 2.06 6.22 0.48
CA ALA A 49 2.38 6.88 -0.78
C ALA A 49 2.16 8.39 -0.67
N GLU A 50 3.09 9.16 -1.26
CA GLU A 50 2.97 10.60 -1.45
C GLU A 50 3.20 10.95 -2.93
N ALA A 51 2.42 11.88 -3.46
CA ALA A 51 2.46 12.31 -4.85
C ALA A 51 2.48 13.83 -4.94
N ILE A 52 3.36 14.36 -5.80
CA ILE A 52 3.48 15.78 -6.09
C ILE A 52 2.48 16.14 -7.18
N ARG A 53 1.68 17.19 -6.99
CA ARG A 53 0.78 17.72 -8.02
C ARG A 53 1.54 18.02 -9.31
N GLN A 54 1.00 17.62 -10.47
CA GLN A 54 1.63 17.80 -11.79
C GLN A 54 1.67 19.24 -12.30
#